data_AF-A0A855XZQ9-F1
#
_entry.id   AF-A0A855XZQ9-F1
#
_cell.length_a   1.000
_cell.length_b   1.000
_cell.length_c   1.000
_cell.angle_alpha   90.00
_cell.angle_beta   90.00
_cell.angle_gamma   90.00
#
_symmetry.space_group_name_H-M   'P 1'
#
loop_
_entity.id
_entity.type
_entity.pdbx_description
1 polymer ?
#
loop_
_entity_poly.entity_id
_entity_poly.type
_entity_poly.pdbx_seq_one_letter_code
_entity_poly.pdbx_strand_id
1 'polypeptide(L)' 'MAITKAQAKATAKYKAKHPEAAKAYQARSYARRYIKQYADNEGLDELEKLIHIRREELNKQ' A
#
# COMPACT_ATOMS: atom_id res chain seq x y z
N MET A 1 3.76 -19.58 9.27
CA MET A 1 5.14 -19.42 9.78
C MET A 1 5.18 -18.24 10.73
N ALA A 2 5.56 -18.46 12.00
CA ALA A 2 5.71 -17.37 12.97
C ALA A 2 7.05 -16.65 12.75
N ILE A 3 7.03 -15.33 12.73
CA ILE A 3 8.23 -14.49 12.59
C ILE A 3 9.05 -14.60 13.87
N THR A 4 10.36 -14.82 13.76
CA THR A 4 11.23 -14.89 14.95
C THR A 4 11.37 -13.50 15.60
N LYS A 5 11.64 -13.44 16.91
CA LYS A 5 11.85 -12.16 17.63
C LYS A 5 12.96 -11.32 16.97
N ALA A 6 13.99 -11.97 16.43
CA ALA A 6 15.09 -11.32 15.72
C ALA A 6 14.62 -10.68 14.40
N GLN A 7 13.81 -11.38 13.61
CA GLN A 7 13.23 -10.85 12.38
C GLN A 7 12.29 -9.67 12.66
N ALA A 8 11.45 -9.76 13.70
CA ALA A 8 10.57 -8.66 14.10
C ALA A 8 11.36 -7.40 14.47
N LYS A 9 12.46 -7.55 15.22
CA LYS A 9 13.36 -6.44 15.59
C LYS A 9 14.06 -5.83 14.37
N ALA A 10 14.52 -6.65 13.44
CA ALA A 10 15.15 -6.19 12.20
C ALA A 10 14.16 -5.41 11.32
N THR A 11 12.94 -5.92 11.16
CA THR A 11 11.87 -5.22 10.42
C THR A 11 11.50 -3.91 11.09
N ALA A 12 11.40 -3.87 12.43
CA ALA A 12 11.13 -2.63 13.16
C ALA A 12 12.24 -1.58 12.92
N LYS A 13 13.51 -2.00 12.97
CA LYS A 13 14.66 -1.11 12.69
C LYS A 13 14.65 -0.58 11.26
N TYR A 14 14.33 -1.43 10.28
CA TYR A 14 14.21 -1.03 8.88
C TYR A 14 13.08 -0.01 8.68
N LYS A 15 11.89 -0.28 9.24
CA LYS A 15 10.74 0.63 9.18
C LYS A 15 11.04 2.00 9.81
N ALA A 16 11.75 2.01 10.94
CA ALA A 16 12.17 3.25 11.61
C ALA A 16 13.13 4.08 10.74
N LYS A 17 14.01 3.43 9.97
CA LYS A 17 14.95 4.10 9.06
C LYS A 17 14.32 4.52 7.73
N HIS A 18 13.25 3.85 7.30
CA HIS A 18 12.57 4.09 6.03
C HIS A 18 11.06 4.32 6.23
N PRO A 19 10.67 5.42 6.90
CA PRO A 19 9.27 5.68 7.26
C PRO A 19 8.38 5.80 6.01
N GLU A 20 8.85 6.44 4.95
CA GLU A 20 8.08 6.62 3.72
C GLU A 20 7.81 5.29 2.99
N ALA A 21 8.81 4.40 2.91
CA ALA A 21 8.63 3.07 2.34
C ALA A 21 7.64 2.23 3.18
N ALA A 22 7.69 2.36 4.50
CA ALA A 22 6.76 1.67 5.39
C ALA A 22 5.32 2.18 5.22
N LYS A 23 5.11 3.49 5.13
CA LYS A 23 3.81 4.11 4.85
C LYS A 23 3.26 3.65 3.52
N ALA A 24 4.06 3.67 2.45
CA ALA A 24 3.66 3.22 1.13
C ALA A 24 3.25 1.73 1.12
N TYR A 25 4.01 0.88 1.82
CA TYR A 25 3.66 -0.53 1.96
C TYR A 25 2.33 -0.74 2.68
N GLN A 26 2.10 -0.02 3.79
CA GLN A 26 0.88 -0.10 4.57
C GLN A 26 -0.33 0.36 3.75
N ALA A 27 -0.23 1.52 3.08
CA ALA A 27 -1.26 2.05 2.20
C ALA A 27 -1.63 1.06 1.10
N ARG A 28 -0.63 0.47 0.43
CA ARG A 28 -0.86 -0.57 -0.60
C ARG A 28 -1.55 -1.81 -0.03
N SER A 29 -1.21 -2.20 1.21
CA SER A 29 -1.86 -3.33 1.87
C SER A 29 -3.33 -3.06 2.18
N TYR A 30 -3.65 -1.86 2.65
CA TYR A 30 -5.02 -1.45 2.92
C TYR A 30 -5.84 -1.35 1.63
N ALA A 31 -5.28 -0.78 0.55
CA ALA A 31 -5.95 -0.74 -0.75
C ALA A 31 -6.29 -2.15 -1.26
N ARG A 32 -5.35 -3.10 -1.19
CA ARG A 32 -5.62 -4.51 -1.55
C ARG A 32 -6.72 -5.13 -0.70
N ARG A 33 -6.71 -4.86 0.61
CA ARG A 33 -7.73 -5.38 1.53
C ARG A 33 -9.10 -4.80 1.18
N TYR A 34 -9.18 -3.50 0.93
CA TYR A 34 -10.39 -2.81 0.53
C TYR A 34 -10.99 -3.41 -0.74
N ILE A 35 -10.21 -3.47 -1.81
CA ILE A 35 -10.62 -4.05 -3.11
C ILE A 35 -11.14 -5.49 -2.95
N LYS A 36 -10.48 -6.29 -2.10
CA LYS A 36 -10.83 -7.71 -1.95
C LYS A 36 -12.06 -7.95 -1.06
N GLN A 37 -12.25 -7.14 -0.02
CA GLN A 37 -13.18 -7.47 1.08
C GLN A 37 -14.34 -6.50 1.24
N TYR A 38 -14.22 -5.28 0.73
CA TYR A 38 -15.13 -4.18 1.10
C TYR A 38 -15.67 -3.41 -0.10
N ALA A 39 -14.94 -3.36 -1.22
CA ALA A 39 -15.34 -2.56 -2.36
C ALA A 39 -16.61 -3.12 -3.04
N ASP A 40 -17.51 -2.21 -3.38
CA ASP A 40 -18.59 -2.42 -4.33
C ASP A 40 -18.18 -1.88 -5.72
N ASN A 41 -19.05 -2.02 -6.72
CA ASN A 41 -18.72 -1.61 -8.09
C ASN A 41 -18.37 -0.12 -8.19
N GLU A 42 -19.11 0.75 -7.49
CA GLU A 42 -18.85 2.19 -7.50
C GLU A 42 -17.49 2.53 -6.87
N GLY A 43 -17.16 1.91 -5.73
CA GLY A 43 -15.86 2.07 -5.08
C GLY A 43 -14.70 1.52 -5.92
N LEU A 44 -14.92 0.48 -6.73
CA LEU A 44 -13.92 -0.02 -7.67
C LEU A 44 -13.70 0.96 -8.83
N ASP A 45 -14.78 1.52 -9.39
CA ASP A 45 -14.71 2.51 -10.47
C ASP A 45 -14.00 3.80 -10.03
N GLU A 46 -14.24 4.25 -8.79
CA GLU A 46 -13.52 5.39 -8.21
C GLU A 46 -12.01 5.12 -8.11
N LEU A 47 -11.63 3.95 -7.60
CA LEU A 47 -10.21 3.57 -7.49
C LEU A 47 -9.54 3.47 -8.87
N GLU A 48 -10.24 2.97 -9.89
CA GLU A 48 -9.74 2.92 -11.25
C GLU A 48 -9.46 4.32 -11.81
N LYS A 49 -10.38 5.28 -11.61
CA LYS A 49 -10.17 6.69 -12.00
C LYS A 49 -8.96 7.30 -11.32
N LEU A 50 -8.79 7.08 -10.02
CA LEU A 50 -7.63 7.57 -9.26
C LEU A 50 -6.31 6.99 -9.79
N ILE A 51 -6.29 5.70 -10.15
CA ILE A 51 -5.13 5.05 -10.78
C ILE A 51 -4.81 5.68 -12.13
N HIS A 52 -5.84 5.94 -12.95
CA HIS A 52 -5.67 6.58 -14.26
C HIS A 52 -5.05 7.97 -14.14
N ILE A 53 -5.61 8.84 -13.29
CA ILE A 53 -5.09 10.19 -13.05
C ILE A 53 -3.62 10.14 -12.61
N ARG A 54 -3.29 9.28 -11.65
CA ARG A 54 -1.92 9.17 -11.14
C ARG A 54 -0.91 8.73 -12.21
N ARG A 55 -1.32 7.82 -13.11
CA ARG A 55 -0.48 7.39 -14.24
C ARG A 55 -0.25 8.51 -15.24
N GLU A 56 -1.29 9.29 -15.53
CA GLU A 56 -1.13 10.46 -16.40
C GLU A 56 -0.16 11.48 -15.82
N GLU A 57 -0.25 11.79 -14.53
CA GLU A 57 0.70 12.69 -13.87
C GLU A 57 2.14 12.19 -13.95
N LEU A 58 2.36 10.88 -13.79
CA LEU A 58 3.68 10.27 -13.88
C LEU A 58 4.23 10.26 -15.31
N ASN A 59 3.38 10.08 -16.32
CA ASN A 59 3.79 10.01 -17.72
C ASN A 59 3.91 11.39 -18.37
N LYS A 60 3.37 12.45 -17.74
CA LYS A 60 3.53 13.86 -18.15
C LYS A 60 4.81 14.50 -17.58
N GLN A 61 5.53 13.80 -16.71
CA GLN A 61 6.86 14.18 -16.19
C GLN A 61 7.97 13.61 -17.08
#